data_AF-A0A2V6FK40-F1
#
_entry.id   AF-A0A2V6FK40-F1
#
_cell.length_a   1.000
_cell.length_b   1.000
_cell.length_c   1.000
_cell.angle_alpha   90.00
_cell.angle_beta   90.00
_cell.angle_gamma   90.00
#
_symmetry.space_group_name_H-M   'P 1'
#
loop_
_entity.id
_entity.type
_entity.pdbx_description
1 polymer ?
#
loop_
_entity_poly.entity_id
_entity_poly.type
_entity_poly.pdbx_seq_one_letter_code
_entity_poly.pdbx_strand_id
1 'polypeptide(L)'
;MTSTAGTLDFARDGPLLALVERLNLLSVALGLACLAGLNLYLTVFATGLTIHFHWIVLAPQYQSLSILGDPIVITISGVLFLLEFFADKIPWIDSIWDAVHTIIRPIGGALLAIQVLGHSTPMLDIVIVLLAGTTALATHTAKAATRLLSNTSPEPFSNIALSVGEDAVVIGGLALLHYHPVIALSIFLIALGAFFYFAPKILRANHRLGGAVRERSRPANRAQLIRCARRHQRRATQVDLRGM
;
A
#
# COMPACT_ATOMS: atom_id res chain seq x y z
N MET A 1 40.26 39.33 -1.70
CA MET A 1 40.08 38.36 -0.59
C MET A 1 38.93 37.45 -0.98
N THR A 2 39.25 36.45 -1.80
CA THR A 2 38.29 35.48 -2.35
C THR A 2 38.17 34.29 -1.40
N SER A 3 36.92 33.94 -1.10
CA SER A 3 36.49 32.86 -0.22
C SER A 3 37.14 31.51 -0.58
N THR A 4 38.04 31.05 0.27
CA THR A 4 38.57 29.67 0.32
C THR A 4 37.82 28.79 1.34
N ALA A 5 36.63 29.22 1.78
CA ALA A 5 35.85 28.50 2.78
C ALA A 5 35.09 27.29 2.21
N GLY A 6 34.74 27.29 0.91
CA GLY A 6 33.91 26.25 0.30
C GLY A 6 34.64 24.94 -0.03
N THR A 7 35.96 24.97 -0.21
CA THR A 7 36.74 23.77 -0.61
C THR A 7 37.22 22.93 0.56
N LEU A 8 37.21 23.48 1.78
CA LEU A 8 37.68 22.79 2.99
C LEU A 8 36.57 21.99 3.70
N ASP A 9 35.29 22.28 3.44
CA ASP A 9 34.15 21.51 3.98
C ASP A 9 33.98 20.16 3.26
N PHE A 10 34.14 20.11 1.93
CA PHE A 10 34.06 18.86 1.16
C PHE A 10 35.11 17.81 1.56
N ALA A 11 36.22 18.23 2.15
CA ALA A 11 37.27 17.33 2.64
C ALA A 11 37.08 16.92 4.12
N ARG A 12 36.13 17.56 4.83
CA ARG A 12 35.89 17.36 6.27
C ARG A 12 34.85 16.27 6.52
N ASP A 13 33.93 16.08 5.59
CA ASP A 13 32.91 15.02 5.64
C ASP A 13 33.45 13.76 4.96
N GLY A 14 33.88 12.78 5.76
CA GLY A 14 34.35 11.50 5.22
C GLY A 14 33.27 10.83 4.34
N PRO A 15 33.65 10.00 3.34
CA PRO A 15 32.71 9.39 2.38
C PRO A 15 31.59 8.58 3.05
N LEU A 16 31.82 8.08 4.27
CA LEU A 16 30.82 7.38 5.07
C LEU A 16 29.70 8.30 5.59
N LEU A 17 30.02 9.54 5.98
CA LEU A 17 29.02 10.49 6.47
C LEU A 17 28.08 10.92 5.35
N ALA A 18 28.63 11.23 4.18
CA ALA A 18 27.86 11.57 2.99
C ALA A 18 26.96 10.40 2.53
N LEU A 19 27.44 9.15 2.66
CA LEU A 19 26.63 7.97 2.36
C LEU A 19 25.47 7.83 3.35
N VAL A 20 25.72 7.97 4.64
CA VAL A 20 24.69 7.88 5.69
C VAL A 20 23.61 8.94 5.50
N GLU A 21 24.00 10.18 5.16
CA GLU A 21 23.03 11.24 4.88
C GLU A 21 22.15 10.93 3.67
N ARG A 22 22.72 10.44 2.57
CA ARG A 22 21.95 10.01 1.39
C ARG A 22 21.01 8.85 1.71
N LEU A 23 21.47 7.89 2.51
CA LEU A 23 20.62 6.78 2.96
C LEU A 23 19.47 7.28 3.83
N ASN A 24 19.69 8.25 4.72
CA ASN A 24 18.63 8.85 5.52
C ASN A 24 17.58 9.54 4.64
N LEU A 25 18.01 10.33 3.66
CA LEU A 25 17.12 11.00 2.71
C LEU A 25 16.25 10.00 1.94
N LEU A 26 16.86 8.96 1.37
CA LEU A 26 16.14 7.91 0.66
C LEU A 26 15.20 7.13 1.59
N SER A 27 15.62 6.89 2.83
CA SER A 27 14.82 6.21 3.84
C SER A 27 13.56 6.99 4.17
N VAL A 28 13.68 8.29 4.41
CA VAL A 28 12.53 9.17 4.69
C VAL A 28 11.63 9.27 3.46
N ALA A 29 12.19 9.46 2.26
CA ALA A 29 11.42 9.60 1.03
C ALA A 29 10.61 8.35 0.69
N LEU A 30 11.25 7.19 0.64
CA LEU A 30 10.58 5.92 0.35
C LEU A 30 9.71 5.44 1.52
N GLY A 31 10.10 5.76 2.75
CA GLY A 31 9.30 5.48 3.94
C GLY A 31 7.97 6.25 3.91
N LEU A 32 8.00 7.57 3.70
CA LEU A 32 6.77 8.37 3.56
C LEU A 32 5.92 7.90 2.38
N ALA A 33 6.53 7.53 1.26
CA ALA A 33 5.81 6.95 0.12
C ALA A 33 5.12 5.63 0.49
N CYS A 34 5.79 4.76 1.26
CA CYS A 34 5.19 3.52 1.77
C CYS A 34 4.00 3.81 2.68
N LEU A 35 4.16 4.71 3.65
CA LEU A 35 3.09 5.06 4.60
C LEU A 35 1.90 5.71 3.88
N ALA A 36 2.17 6.52 2.86
CA ALA A 36 1.13 7.08 1.99
C ALA A 36 0.35 6.01 1.22
N GLY A 37 1.01 4.90 0.87
CA GLY A 37 0.36 3.71 0.32
C GLY A 37 -0.65 3.08 1.28
N LEU A 38 -0.43 3.14 2.60
CA LEU A 38 -1.39 2.67 3.61
C LEU A 38 -2.49 3.71 3.88
N ASN A 39 -2.10 4.93 4.27
CA ASN A 39 -2.99 6.05 4.57
C ASN A 39 -2.30 7.37 4.19
N LEU A 40 -2.56 7.87 2.96
CA LEU A 40 -1.97 9.11 2.45
C LEU A 40 -2.37 10.30 3.32
N TYR A 41 -3.65 10.40 3.68
CA TYR A 41 -4.16 11.56 4.39
C TYR A 41 -3.63 11.61 5.81
N LEU A 42 -3.59 10.48 6.52
CA LEU A 42 -2.96 10.42 7.84
C LEU A 42 -1.47 10.73 7.77
N THR A 43 -0.76 10.22 6.75
CA THR A 43 0.67 10.49 6.57
C THR A 43 0.95 11.98 6.41
N VAL A 44 0.18 12.66 5.55
CA VAL A 44 0.29 14.11 5.33
C VAL A 44 -0.13 14.88 6.58
N PHE A 45 -1.27 14.54 7.17
CA PHE A 45 -1.84 15.23 8.32
C PHE A 45 -0.92 15.16 9.54
N ALA A 46 -0.49 13.96 9.94
CA ALA A 46 0.37 13.77 11.10
C ALA A 46 1.75 14.43 10.92
N THR A 47 2.35 14.31 9.73
CA THR A 47 3.61 15.00 9.40
C THR A 47 3.43 16.52 9.42
N GLY A 48 2.31 17.03 8.89
CA GLY A 48 1.99 18.46 8.92
C GLY A 48 1.82 18.99 10.33
N LEU A 49 1.11 18.27 11.20
CA LEU A 49 0.93 18.64 12.60
C LEU A 49 2.26 18.74 13.36
N THR A 50 3.16 17.76 13.18
CA THR A 50 4.45 17.77 13.89
C THR A 50 5.32 18.94 13.46
N ILE A 51 5.24 19.35 12.19
CA ILE A 51 5.92 20.53 11.64
C ILE A 51 5.29 21.83 12.15
N HIS A 52 3.96 21.93 12.07
CA HIS A 52 3.21 23.14 12.41
C HIS A 52 3.33 23.52 13.89
N PHE A 53 3.27 22.53 14.78
CA PHE A 53 3.43 22.75 16.21
C PHE A 53 4.87 22.69 16.69
N HIS A 54 5.85 22.60 15.77
CA HIS A 54 7.28 22.53 16.08
C HIS A 54 7.64 21.38 17.04
N TRP A 55 6.91 20.26 16.98
CA TRP A 55 7.29 19.03 17.70
C TRP A 55 8.55 18.41 17.09
N ILE A 56 8.76 18.63 15.80
CA ILE A 56 10.01 18.33 15.12
C ILE A 56 10.58 19.60 14.51
N VAL A 57 11.91 19.74 14.59
CA VAL A 57 12.64 20.78 13.85
C VAL A 57 13.24 20.11 12.61
N LEU A 58 12.83 20.60 11.43
CA LEU A 58 13.33 20.08 10.17
C LEU A 58 14.81 20.46 10.01
N ALA A 59 15.63 19.46 9.71
CA ALA A 59 16.98 19.69 9.26
C ALA A 59 16.97 20.37 7.87
N PRO A 60 18.00 21.14 7.49
CA PRO A 60 18.01 21.91 6.25
C PRO A 60 17.67 21.10 4.99
N GLN A 61 18.10 19.84 4.93
CA GLN A 61 17.83 18.93 3.82
C GLN A 61 16.35 18.55 3.67
N TYR A 62 15.54 18.66 4.73
CA TYR A 62 14.11 18.36 4.71
C TYR A 62 13.23 19.61 4.58
N GLN A 63 13.82 20.79 4.38
CA GLN A 63 13.08 22.06 4.47
C GLN A 63 11.93 22.17 3.47
N SER A 64 12.03 21.53 2.31
CA SER A 64 10.95 21.46 1.31
C SER A 64 9.67 20.77 1.85
N LEU A 65 9.80 19.94 2.89
CA LEU A 65 8.67 19.29 3.56
C LEU A 65 7.88 20.24 4.46
N SER A 66 8.42 21.43 4.77
CA SER A 66 7.76 22.43 5.63
C SER A 66 6.39 22.88 5.14
N ILE A 67 6.12 22.75 3.83
CA ILE A 67 4.82 23.07 3.23
C ILE A 67 3.67 22.21 3.78
N LEU A 68 3.97 21.01 4.30
CA LEU A 68 2.97 20.18 4.97
C LEU A 68 2.47 20.81 6.28
N GLY A 69 3.26 21.70 6.88
CA GLY A 69 2.90 22.44 8.10
C GLY A 69 1.95 23.61 7.84
N ASP A 70 1.54 23.86 6.59
CA ASP A 70 0.57 24.91 6.28
C ASP A 70 -0.83 24.54 6.81
N PRO A 71 -1.54 25.46 7.51
CA PRO A 71 -2.86 25.19 8.07
C PRO A 71 -3.89 24.67 7.06
N ILE A 72 -3.81 25.10 5.80
CA ILE A 72 -4.71 24.64 4.73
C ILE A 72 -4.43 23.18 4.40
N VAL A 73 -3.15 22.81 4.25
CA VAL A 73 -2.75 21.42 3.99
C VAL A 73 -3.17 20.50 5.14
N ILE A 74 -2.95 20.93 6.38
CA ILE A 74 -3.36 20.19 7.59
C ILE A 74 -4.89 20.05 7.64
N THR A 75 -5.64 21.11 7.37
CA THR A 75 -7.10 21.07 7.43
C THR A 75 -7.67 20.12 6.36
N ILE A 76 -7.20 20.24 5.12
CA ILE A 76 -7.68 19.39 4.02
C ILE A 76 -7.30 17.92 4.26
N SER A 77 -6.04 17.65 4.64
CA SER A 77 -5.59 16.28 4.93
C SER A 77 -6.30 15.68 6.13
N GLY A 78 -6.58 16.47 7.18
CA GLY A 78 -7.35 16.03 8.34
C GLY A 78 -8.78 15.66 7.99
N VAL A 79 -9.47 16.49 7.19
CA VAL A 79 -10.84 16.17 6.72
C VAL A 79 -10.84 14.91 5.86
N LEU A 80 -9.91 14.78 4.90
CA LEU A 80 -9.83 13.60 4.05
C LEU A 80 -9.45 12.35 4.84
N PHE A 81 -8.62 12.46 5.88
CA PHE A 81 -8.33 11.37 6.80
C PHE A 81 -9.58 10.94 7.57
N LEU A 82 -10.37 11.88 8.09
CA LEU A 82 -11.63 11.53 8.75
C LEU A 82 -12.58 10.81 7.80
N LEU A 83 -12.70 11.30 6.56
CA LEU A 83 -13.52 10.64 5.53
C LEU A 83 -13.02 9.22 5.24
N GLU A 84 -11.72 9.02 5.08
CA GLU A 84 -11.11 7.69 4.92
C GLU A 84 -11.41 6.78 6.12
N PHE A 85 -11.18 7.28 7.34
CA PHE A 85 -11.41 6.53 8.57
C PHE A 85 -12.87 6.07 8.70
N PHE A 86 -13.84 6.88 8.28
CA PHE A 86 -15.24 6.46 8.28
C PHE A 86 -15.60 5.57 7.08
N ALA A 87 -15.01 5.82 5.90
CA ALA A 87 -15.21 5.01 4.70
C ALA A 87 -14.78 3.55 4.91
N ASP A 88 -13.64 3.34 5.58
CA ASP A 88 -13.08 2.02 5.90
C ASP A 88 -14.03 1.12 6.71
N LYS A 89 -14.99 1.71 7.42
CA LYS A 89 -15.92 0.97 8.28
C LYS A 89 -17.13 0.42 7.51
N ILE A 90 -17.32 0.83 6.25
CA ILE A 90 -18.49 0.47 5.44
C ILE A 90 -18.01 -0.34 4.22
N PRO A 91 -18.25 -1.67 4.14
CA PRO A 91 -17.58 -2.58 3.19
C PRO A 91 -17.64 -2.21 1.69
N TRP A 92 -18.71 -1.54 1.24
CA TRP A 92 -18.83 -1.10 -0.16
C TRP A 92 -18.23 0.29 -0.41
N ILE A 93 -18.27 1.19 0.59
CA ILE A 93 -17.64 2.51 0.48
C ILE A 93 -16.13 2.33 0.46
N ASP A 94 -15.63 1.46 1.33
CA ASP A 94 -14.24 1.05 1.43
C ASP A 94 -13.66 0.63 0.08
N SER A 95 -14.34 -0.29 -0.62
CA SER A 95 -13.88 -0.79 -1.93
C SER A 95 -13.85 0.31 -3.01
N ILE A 96 -14.84 1.22 -3.02
CA ILE A 96 -14.88 2.35 -3.96
C ILE A 96 -13.77 3.35 -3.63
N TRP A 97 -13.58 3.64 -2.35
CA TRP A 97 -12.50 4.50 -1.86
C TRP A 97 -11.15 3.95 -2.30
N ASP A 98 -10.87 2.66 -2.06
CA ASP A 98 -9.63 2.01 -2.45
C ASP A 98 -9.41 2.00 -3.98
N ALA A 99 -10.48 1.86 -4.76
CA ALA A 99 -10.39 1.90 -6.22
C ALA A 99 -9.90 3.28 -6.71
N VAL A 100 -10.50 4.36 -6.20
CA VAL A 100 -10.06 5.74 -6.50
C VAL A 100 -8.61 5.97 -6.04
N HIS A 101 -8.28 5.47 -4.86
CA HIS A 101 -6.98 5.68 -4.24
C HIS A 101 -5.84 4.85 -4.81
N THR A 102 -6.16 3.88 -5.67
CA THR A 102 -5.17 3.17 -6.50
C THR A 102 -4.40 4.14 -7.41
N ILE A 103 -4.97 5.31 -7.73
CA ILE A 103 -4.30 6.36 -8.52
C ILE A 103 -3.78 7.49 -7.61
N ILE A 104 -4.59 7.94 -6.65
CA ILE A 104 -4.26 9.10 -5.81
C ILE A 104 -3.04 8.82 -4.92
N ARG A 105 -2.95 7.62 -4.31
CA ARG A 105 -1.86 7.31 -3.36
C ARG A 105 -0.49 7.21 -4.03
N PRO A 106 -0.30 6.54 -5.18
CA PRO A 106 0.97 6.56 -5.89
C PRO A 106 1.45 7.98 -6.21
N ILE A 107 0.54 8.85 -6.66
CA ILE A 107 0.86 10.24 -6.96
C ILE A 107 1.23 10.99 -5.67
N GLY A 108 0.43 10.86 -4.61
CA GLY A 108 0.69 11.50 -3.32
C GLY A 108 2.01 11.06 -2.68
N GLY A 109 2.30 9.75 -2.70
CA GLY A 109 3.56 9.20 -2.19
C GLY A 109 4.77 9.68 -2.99
N ALA A 110 4.65 9.78 -4.32
CA ALA A 110 5.68 10.36 -5.18
C ALA A 110 5.93 11.84 -4.86
N LEU A 111 4.87 12.64 -4.71
CA LEU A 111 4.99 14.05 -4.35
C LEU A 111 5.63 14.24 -2.98
N LEU A 112 5.28 13.43 -1.98
CA LEU A 112 5.94 13.45 -0.67
C LEU A 112 7.43 13.16 -0.78
N ALA A 113 7.82 12.14 -1.56
CA ALA A 113 9.22 11.80 -1.76
C ALA A 113 10.01 12.93 -2.45
N ILE A 114 9.41 13.62 -3.43
CA ILE A 114 10.00 14.82 -4.05
C ILE A 114 10.19 15.92 -3.00
N GLN A 115 9.20 16.17 -2.15
CA GLN A 115 9.33 17.19 -1.08
C GLN A 115 10.39 16.82 -0.04
N VAL A 116 10.67 15.53 0.21
CA VAL A 116 11.77 15.11 1.09
C VAL A 116 13.13 15.35 0.45
N LEU A 117 13.28 14.98 -0.82
CA LEU A 117 14.57 15.02 -1.52
C LEU A 117 14.92 16.41 -2.07
N GLY A 118 13.92 17.28 -2.17
CA GLY A 118 14.02 18.58 -2.83
C GLY A 118 14.06 18.44 -4.36
N HIS A 119 13.56 19.46 -5.05
CA HIS A 119 13.63 19.53 -6.51
C HIS A 119 15.09 19.60 -6.93
N SER A 120 15.58 18.51 -7.51
CA SER A 120 17.00 18.36 -7.86
C SER A 120 17.20 18.57 -9.35
N THR A 121 16.81 17.58 -10.15
CA THR A 121 16.86 17.63 -11.62
C THR A 121 15.64 16.89 -12.18
N PRO A 122 15.14 17.26 -13.38
CA PRO A 122 13.99 16.58 -13.98
C PRO A 122 14.19 15.06 -14.12
N MET A 123 15.43 14.60 -14.36
CA MET A 123 15.76 13.17 -14.44
C MET A 123 15.58 12.48 -13.08
N LEU A 124 16.09 13.08 -12.00
CA LEU A 124 15.93 12.52 -10.65
C LEU A 124 14.48 12.56 -10.19
N ASP A 125 13.73 13.62 -10.50
CA ASP A 125 12.31 13.72 -10.15
C ASP A 125 11.52 12.57 -10.80
N ILE A 126 11.81 12.24 -12.07
CA ILE A 126 11.20 11.08 -12.75
C ILE A 126 11.57 9.78 -12.03
N VAL A 127 12.84 9.58 -11.66
CA VAL A 127 13.28 8.39 -10.93
C VAL A 127 12.55 8.27 -9.58
N ILE A 128 12.40 9.38 -8.86
CA ILE A 128 11.71 9.43 -7.58
C ILE A 128 10.23 9.10 -7.76
N VAL A 129 9.56 9.67 -8.77
CA VAL A 129 8.15 9.34 -9.08
C VAL A 129 7.97 7.86 -9.35
N LEU A 130 8.87 7.26 -10.15
CA LEU A 130 8.80 5.83 -10.46
C LEU A 130 9.02 4.98 -9.21
N LEU A 131 10.03 5.27 -8.40
CA LEU A 131 10.34 4.49 -7.20
C LEU A 131 9.28 4.67 -6.11
N ALA A 132 9.03 5.91 -5.68
CA ALA A 132 8.09 6.22 -4.61
C ALA A 132 6.64 5.92 -5.00
N GLY A 133 6.25 6.21 -6.25
CA GLY A 133 4.92 5.88 -6.75
C GLY A 133 4.68 4.37 -6.80
N THR A 134 5.67 3.60 -7.27
CA THR A 134 5.59 2.11 -7.25
C THR A 134 5.55 1.58 -5.83
N THR A 135 6.35 2.14 -4.92
CA THR A 135 6.34 1.81 -3.50
C THR A 135 4.95 2.02 -2.88
N ALA A 136 4.37 3.21 -3.06
CA ALA A 136 3.04 3.53 -2.54
C ALA A 136 1.96 2.62 -3.15
N LEU A 137 2.04 2.34 -4.47
CA LEU A 137 1.11 1.42 -5.13
C LEU A 137 1.23 0.00 -4.59
N ALA A 138 2.45 -0.50 -4.37
CA ALA A 138 2.69 -1.84 -3.85
C ALA A 138 2.12 -1.99 -2.43
N THR A 139 2.35 -0.99 -1.58
CA THR A 139 1.80 -0.98 -0.22
C THR A 139 0.27 -0.88 -0.22
N HIS A 140 -0.32 -0.03 -1.08
CA HIS A 140 -1.79 0.02 -1.25
C HIS A 140 -2.36 -1.32 -1.72
N THR A 141 -1.67 -1.98 -2.66
CA THR A 141 -2.08 -3.30 -3.15
C THR A 141 -1.99 -4.36 -2.04
N ALA A 142 -0.98 -4.28 -1.17
CA ALA A 142 -0.88 -5.15 -0.01
C ALA A 142 -2.06 -4.95 0.96
N LYS A 143 -2.42 -3.70 1.25
CA LYS A 143 -3.63 -3.35 2.03
C LYS A 143 -4.90 -3.92 1.39
N ALA A 144 -5.14 -3.65 0.12
CA ALA A 144 -6.30 -4.18 -0.60
C ALA A 144 -6.34 -5.73 -0.58
N ALA A 145 -5.19 -6.40 -0.69
CA ALA A 145 -5.10 -7.86 -0.60
C ALA A 145 -5.47 -8.39 0.80
N THR A 146 -5.08 -7.70 1.87
CA THR A 146 -5.47 -8.09 3.24
C THR A 146 -6.99 -7.96 3.45
N ARG A 147 -7.61 -6.92 2.88
CA ARG A 147 -9.07 -6.73 2.93
C ARG A 147 -9.83 -7.79 2.13
N LEU A 148 -9.31 -8.22 0.98
CA LEU A 148 -9.90 -9.34 0.24
C LEU A 148 -9.89 -10.63 1.05
N LEU A 149 -8.84 -10.87 1.84
CA LEU A 149 -8.75 -12.04 2.72
C LEU A 149 -9.69 -11.91 3.93
N SER A 150 -9.77 -10.75 4.57
CA SER A 150 -10.65 -10.55 5.74
C SER A 150 -12.13 -10.59 5.37
N ASN A 151 -12.51 -10.06 4.21
CA ASN A 151 -13.89 -10.04 3.73
C ASN A 151 -14.46 -11.43 3.40
N THR A 152 -13.64 -12.50 3.44
CA THR A 152 -14.14 -13.88 3.34
C THR A 152 -14.92 -14.34 4.59
N SER A 153 -14.76 -13.66 5.72
CA SER A 153 -15.57 -13.83 6.93
C SER A 153 -15.98 -12.45 7.47
N PRO A 154 -17.15 -11.91 7.09
CA PRO A 154 -17.55 -10.55 7.38
C PRO A 154 -17.95 -10.38 8.85
N GLU A 155 -16.96 -10.29 9.72
CA GLU A 155 -17.14 -9.83 11.10
C GLU A 155 -16.73 -8.36 11.16
N PRO A 156 -17.63 -7.41 11.47
CA PRO A 156 -17.35 -5.97 11.45
C PRO A 156 -16.17 -5.58 12.35
N PHE A 157 -15.88 -6.39 13.36
CA PHE A 157 -14.73 -6.22 14.24
C PHE A 157 -13.38 -6.34 13.50
N SER A 158 -13.27 -7.25 12.53
CA SER A 158 -12.02 -7.48 11.77
C SER A 158 -11.64 -6.28 10.90
N ASN A 159 -12.61 -5.66 10.23
CA ASN A 159 -12.35 -4.50 9.37
C ASN A 159 -12.00 -3.26 10.20
N ILE A 160 -12.65 -3.07 11.35
CA ILE A 160 -12.29 -2.00 12.29
C ILE A 160 -10.88 -2.23 12.84
N ALA A 161 -10.56 -3.45 13.28
CA ALA A 161 -9.24 -3.78 13.81
C ALA A 161 -8.13 -3.60 12.76
N LEU A 162 -8.39 -3.97 11.51
CA LEU A 162 -7.45 -3.75 10.39
C LEU A 162 -7.24 -2.27 10.11
N SER A 163 -8.32 -1.48 9.96
CA SER A 163 -8.23 -0.03 9.71
C SER A 163 -7.51 0.71 10.84
N VAL A 164 -7.84 0.40 12.11
CA VAL A 164 -7.14 0.99 13.28
C VAL A 164 -5.68 0.52 13.34
N GLY A 165 -5.41 -0.74 13.00
CA GLY A 165 -4.05 -1.28 12.93
C GLY A 165 -3.22 -0.58 11.85
N GLU A 166 -3.80 -0.30 10.68
CA GLU A 166 -3.15 0.45 9.61
C GLU A 166 -2.79 1.87 10.06
N ASP A 167 -3.72 2.57 10.71
CA ASP A 167 -3.47 3.92 11.25
C ASP A 167 -2.35 3.90 12.30
N ALA A 168 -2.34 2.89 13.18
CA ALA A 168 -1.27 2.69 14.15
C ALA A 168 0.08 2.40 13.49
N VAL A 169 0.11 1.62 12.40
CA VAL A 169 1.32 1.37 11.60
C VAL A 169 1.80 2.65 10.94
N VAL A 170 0.90 3.52 10.47
CA VAL A 170 1.28 4.81 9.87
C VAL A 170 1.89 5.74 10.92
N ILE A 171 1.24 5.92 12.07
CA ILE A 171 1.79 6.75 13.16
C ILE A 171 3.11 6.18 13.70
N GLY A 172 3.17 4.87 13.94
CA GLY A 172 4.39 4.20 14.39
C GLY A 172 5.51 4.26 13.35
N GLY A 173 5.17 4.14 12.07
CA GLY A 173 6.09 4.26 10.95
C GLY A 173 6.65 5.69 10.82
N LEU A 174 5.82 6.71 11.00
CA LEU A 174 6.26 8.12 11.03
C LEU A 174 7.22 8.37 12.19
N ALA A 175 6.90 7.86 13.39
CA ALA A 175 7.80 7.94 14.54
C ALA A 175 9.12 7.22 14.26
N LEU A 176 9.07 6.04 13.64
CA LEU A 176 10.28 5.28 13.30
C LEU A 176 11.12 5.98 12.23
N LEU A 177 10.50 6.63 11.23
CA LEU A 177 11.22 7.44 10.24
C LEU A 177 11.92 8.63 10.87
N HIS A 178 11.31 9.24 11.89
CA HIS A 178 11.91 10.36 12.60
C HIS A 178 13.14 9.95 13.42
N TYR A 179 13.04 8.86 14.21
CA TYR A 179 14.13 8.46 15.11
C TYR A 179 15.17 7.54 14.46
N HIS A 180 14.75 6.64 13.57
CA HIS A 180 15.58 5.58 13.00
C HIS A 180 15.26 5.32 11.51
N PRO A 181 15.53 6.29 10.61
CA PRO A 181 15.16 6.21 9.19
C PRO A 181 15.69 4.95 8.49
N VAL A 182 16.96 4.58 8.71
CA VAL A 182 17.56 3.39 8.08
C VAL A 182 16.90 2.08 8.54
N ILE A 183 16.48 2.01 9.81
CA ILE A 183 15.73 0.85 10.33
C ILE A 183 14.34 0.80 9.68
N ALA A 184 13.66 1.95 9.57
CA ALA A 184 12.36 2.05 8.91
C ALA A 184 12.45 1.56 7.45
N LEU A 185 13.45 2.01 6.70
CA LEU A 185 13.69 1.59 5.33
C LEU A 185 13.93 0.07 5.25
N SER A 186 14.73 -0.47 6.17
CA SER A 186 15.04 -1.91 6.19
C SER A 186 13.78 -2.76 6.41
N ILE A 187 12.94 -2.38 7.39
CA ILE A 187 11.65 -3.05 7.66
C ILE A 187 10.74 -2.95 6.43
N PHE A 188 10.67 -1.77 5.82
CA PHE A 188 9.88 -1.56 4.61
C PHE A 188 10.34 -2.47 3.46
N LEU A 189 11.64 -2.53 3.16
CA LEU A 189 12.18 -3.37 2.09
C LEU A 189 11.91 -4.86 2.34
N ILE A 190 11.99 -5.30 3.60
CA ILE A 190 11.64 -6.67 3.99
C ILE A 190 10.15 -6.93 3.76
N ALA A 191 9.27 -6.02 4.19
CA ALA A 191 7.83 -6.15 3.99
C ALA A 191 7.45 -6.15 2.49
N LEU A 192 8.07 -5.28 1.70
CA LEU A 192 7.87 -5.21 0.25
C LEU A 192 8.36 -6.49 -0.45
N GLY A 193 9.55 -6.99 -0.06
CA GLY A 193 10.08 -8.25 -0.56
C GLY A 193 9.18 -9.44 -0.21
N ALA A 194 8.66 -9.48 1.01
CA ALA A 194 7.68 -10.48 1.43
C ALA A 194 6.40 -10.39 0.59
N PHE A 195 5.86 -9.18 0.38
CA PHE A 195 4.68 -8.98 -0.47
C PHE A 195 4.89 -9.52 -1.89
N PHE A 196 5.98 -9.13 -2.57
CA PHE A 196 6.26 -9.64 -3.92
C PHE A 196 6.51 -11.15 -3.98
N TYR A 197 7.08 -11.72 -2.92
CA TYR A 197 7.30 -13.17 -2.81
C TYR A 197 5.98 -13.95 -2.63
N PHE A 198 5.06 -13.45 -1.81
CA PHE A 198 3.79 -14.13 -1.50
C PHE A 198 2.66 -13.80 -2.47
N ALA A 199 2.63 -12.61 -3.07
CA ALA A 199 1.61 -12.16 -4.02
C ALA A 199 1.32 -13.19 -5.14
N PRO A 200 2.30 -13.74 -5.89
CA PRO A 200 2.02 -14.71 -6.94
C PRO A 200 1.45 -16.02 -6.40
N LYS A 201 1.77 -16.40 -5.16
CA LYS A 201 1.23 -17.62 -4.52
C LYS A 201 -0.25 -17.45 -4.21
N ILE A 202 -0.63 -16.28 -3.68
CA ILE A 202 -2.02 -15.94 -3.37
C ILE A 202 -2.86 -15.88 -4.64
N LEU A 203 -2.35 -15.20 -5.69
CA LEU A 203 -3.04 -15.11 -6.99
C LEU A 203 -3.24 -16.48 -7.63
N ARG A 204 -2.23 -17.36 -7.58
CA ARG A 204 -2.33 -18.74 -8.10
C ARG A 204 -3.32 -19.60 -7.32
N ALA A 205 -3.39 -19.46 -6.00
CA ALA A 205 -4.35 -20.18 -5.17
C ALA A 205 -5.79 -19.78 -5.54
N ASN A 206 -6.04 -18.49 -5.72
CA ASN A 206 -7.36 -17.99 -6.11
C ASN A 206 -7.79 -18.48 -7.50
N HIS A 207 -6.88 -18.51 -8.47
CA HIS A 207 -7.19 -18.98 -9.82
C HIS A 207 -7.52 -20.49 -9.86
N ARG A 208 -6.95 -21.30 -8.95
CA ARG A 208 -7.28 -22.73 -8.83
C ARG A 208 -8.67 -22.95 -8.24
N LEU A 209 -9.05 -22.15 -7.24
CA LEU A 209 -10.38 -22.19 -6.63
C LEU A 209 -11.46 -21.72 -7.60
N GLY A 210 -11.22 -20.61 -8.33
CA GLY A 210 -12.14 -20.11 -9.36
C GLY A 210 -12.33 -21.09 -10.51
N GLY A 211 -11.29 -21.80 -10.93
CA GLY A 211 -11.37 -22.87 -11.92
C GLY A 211 -12.24 -24.05 -11.44
N ALA A 212 -12.05 -24.50 -10.20
CA ALA A 212 -12.81 -25.60 -9.63
C ALA A 212 -14.30 -25.26 -9.41
N VAL A 213 -14.60 -24.04 -8.96
CA VAL A 213 -15.99 -23.55 -8.82
C VAL A 213 -16.64 -23.43 -10.20
N ARG A 214 -15.95 -22.83 -11.18
CA ARG A 214 -16.47 -22.69 -12.55
C ARG A 214 -16.70 -24.05 -13.22
N GLU A 215 -15.86 -25.03 -12.95
CA GLU A 215 -16.02 -26.40 -13.46
C GLU A 215 -17.18 -27.13 -12.78
N ARG A 216 -17.42 -26.88 -11.49
CA ARG A 216 -18.59 -27.39 -10.76
C ARG A 216 -19.90 -26.73 -11.17
N SER A 217 -19.87 -25.46 -11.56
CA SER A 217 -21.02 -24.70 -12.08
C SER A 217 -21.26 -24.89 -13.58
N ARG A 218 -20.45 -25.71 -14.28
CA ARG A 218 -20.74 -26.04 -15.69
C ARG A 218 -22.08 -26.78 -15.76
N PRO A 219 -23.09 -26.27 -16.50
CA PRO A 219 -24.33 -26.98 -16.67
C PRO A 219 -24.05 -28.33 -17.34
N ALA A 220 -24.60 -29.41 -16.78
CA ALA A 220 -24.43 -30.75 -17.32
C ALA A 220 -24.77 -30.74 -18.81
N ASN A 221 -23.84 -31.23 -19.63
CA ASN A 221 -24.02 -31.21 -21.08
C ASN A 221 -25.32 -31.96 -21.43
N ARG A 222 -26.17 -31.41 -22.28
CA ARG A 222 -27.49 -31.99 -22.65
C ARG A 222 -27.34 -33.46 -23.09
N ALA A 223 -26.20 -33.79 -23.72
CA ALA A 223 -25.82 -35.15 -24.10
C ALA A 223 -25.58 -36.10 -22.90
N GLN A 224 -25.05 -35.62 -21.77
CA GLN A 224 -24.89 -36.42 -20.55
C GLN A 224 -26.23 -36.67 -19.86
N LEU A 225 -27.11 -35.66 -19.79
CA LEU A 225 -28.47 -35.81 -19.26
C LEU A 225 -29.28 -36.84 -20.08
N ILE A 226 -29.21 -36.78 -21.41
CA ILE A 226 -29.87 -37.75 -22.29
C ILE A 226 -29.31 -39.17 -22.09
N ARG A 227 -27.98 -39.33 -21.93
CA ARG A 227 -27.38 -40.64 -21.65
C ARG A 227 -27.83 -41.21 -20.30
N CYS A 228 -27.96 -40.36 -19.28
CA CYS A 228 -28.39 -40.78 -17.95
C CYS A 228 -29.87 -41.19 -17.95
N ALA A 229 -30.74 -40.41 -18.60
CA ALA A 229 -32.14 -40.75 -18.80
C ALA A 229 -32.32 -42.08 -19.56
N ARG A 230 -31.57 -42.27 -20.66
CA ARG A 230 -31.59 -43.53 -21.42
C ARG A 230 -31.11 -44.73 -20.60
N ARG A 231 -30.13 -44.56 -19.69
CA ARG A 231 -29.67 -45.64 -18.80
C ARG A 231 -30.74 -46.05 -17.79
N HIS A 232 -31.45 -45.10 -17.20
CA HIS A 232 -32.55 -45.39 -16.28
C HIS A 232 -33.70 -46.12 -16.99
N GLN A 233 -34.06 -45.68 -18.20
CA GLN A 233 -35.14 -46.30 -18.96
C GLN A 233 -34.83 -47.73 -19.40
N ARG A 234 -33.57 -48.02 -19.78
CA ARG A 234 -33.12 -49.38 -20.07
C ARG A 234 -33.10 -50.29 -18.84
N ARG A 235 -32.75 -49.77 -17.66
CA ARG A 235 -32.81 -50.56 -16.42
C ARG A 235 -34.24 -50.89 -16.02
N ALA A 236 -35.17 -49.95 -16.15
CA ALA A 236 -36.58 -50.18 -15.85
C ALA A 236 -37.19 -51.28 -16.74
N THR A 237 -36.89 -51.26 -18.04
CA THR A 237 -37.37 -52.30 -18.98
C THR A 237 -36.71 -53.66 -18.78
N GLN A 238 -35.47 -53.71 -18.31
CA GLN A 238 -34.76 -54.98 -18.09
C GLN A 238 -35.23 -55.72 -16.81
N VAL A 239 -35.72 -54.99 -15.80
CA VAL A 239 -36.27 -55.59 -14.58
C VAL A 239 -37.65 -56.19 -14.84
N ASP A 240 -38.48 -55.53 -15.66
CA ASP A 240 -39.80 -56.00 -16.05
C ASP A 240 -39.74 -57.33 -16.82
N LEU A 241 -38.76 -57.46 -17.72
CA LEU A 241 -38.51 -58.68 -18.50
C LEU A 241 -37.92 -59.86 -17.70
N ARG A 242 -37.48 -59.64 -16.46
CA ARG A 242 -36.95 -60.69 -15.57
C ARG A 242 -37.94 -61.11 -14.48
N GLY A 243 -39.05 -60.38 -14.32
CA GLY A 243 -40.12 -60.68 -13.37
C GLY A 243 -41.30 -61.46 -13.98
N MET A 244 -41.27 -61.68 -15.31
CA MET A 244 -42.15 -62.60 -16.04
C MET A 244 -41.41 -63.91 -16.31
#